data_AF-A0A8H8R209-F1
#
_entry.id   AF-A0A8H8R209-F1
#
_cell.length_a   1.000
_cell.length_b   1.000
_cell.length_c   1.000
_cell.angle_alpha   90.00
_cell.angle_beta   90.00
_cell.angle_gamma   90.00
#
_symmetry.space_group_name_H-M   'P 1'
#
loop_
_entity.id
_entity.type
_entity.pdbx_description
1 polymer ?
#
loop_
_entity_poly.entity_id
_entity_poly.type
_entity_poly.pdbx_seq_one_letter_code
_entity_poly.pdbx_strand_id
1 'polypeptide(L)'
;MARSENVPPIIHPIQVSAEDMALPLANCFTLAKMWDGSAQPAGDLVDQTIKREMERLFIEYRTYDQPTLVAAFQALLIYSIILLFPNPQKPSPGTFNQVTLIALQDLGCYVSETDFNLAPVTVHNRPTWDTWIIVNAKRRTLMALYCFEWMYARLNALPTYPCTEIGFMPGPAGKSTWGARSRDEWECAYGRWLGRWAEGGFYTIKELANVRPGPEIDARTEMWLEEADEFGMMYMSLDKISPPEAV
;
A
#
# COMPACT_ATOMS: atom_id res chain seq x y z
N MET A 1 -7.29 -12.90 -2.76
CA MET A 1 -7.34 -11.97 -1.59
C MET A 1 -8.12 -12.54 -0.39
N ALA A 2 -8.62 -13.79 -0.44
CA ALA A 2 -9.59 -14.33 0.54
C ALA A 2 -9.01 -15.32 1.58
N ARG A 3 -7.73 -15.73 1.47
CA ARG A 3 -7.09 -16.62 2.46
C ARG A 3 -6.45 -15.78 3.56
N SER A 4 -6.84 -16.01 4.82
CA SER A 4 -6.32 -15.30 6.00
C SER A 4 -4.80 -15.46 6.18
N GLU A 5 -4.21 -16.50 5.60
CA GLU A 5 -2.78 -16.78 5.67
C GLU A 5 -1.94 -15.88 4.76
N ASN A 6 -2.53 -15.29 3.71
CA ASN A 6 -1.83 -14.47 2.71
C ASN A 6 -2.60 -13.17 2.46
N VAL A 7 -2.35 -12.17 3.32
CA VAL A 7 -2.90 -10.82 3.16
C VAL A 7 -2.15 -10.04 2.06
N PRO A 8 -2.82 -9.10 1.37
CA PRO A 8 -2.15 -8.17 0.47
C PRO A 8 -0.96 -7.48 1.15
N PRO A 9 0.15 -7.23 0.45
CA PRO A 9 1.40 -6.76 1.08
C PRO A 9 1.36 -5.31 1.58
N ILE A 10 0.21 -4.64 1.48
CA ILE A 10 -0.09 -3.37 2.14
C ILE A 10 -0.57 -3.54 3.58
N ILE A 11 -1.04 -4.75 3.96
CA ILE A 11 -1.54 -5.11 5.29
C ILE A 11 -0.46 -5.90 6.02
N HIS A 12 -0.06 -5.43 7.20
CA HIS A 12 0.84 -6.21 8.05
C HIS A 12 0.07 -7.37 8.69
N PRO A 13 0.64 -8.58 8.82
CA PRO A 13 -0.08 -9.72 9.38
C PRO A 13 -0.61 -9.53 10.81
N ILE A 14 0.00 -8.64 11.59
CA ILE A 14 -0.51 -8.34 12.95
C ILE A 14 -1.84 -7.57 12.93
N GLN A 15 -2.09 -6.76 11.88
CA GLN A 15 -3.35 -6.00 11.72
C GLN A 15 -4.56 -6.92 11.51
N VAL A 16 -4.32 -8.21 11.20
CA VAL A 16 -5.35 -9.22 10.96
C VAL A 16 -5.38 -10.31 12.03
N SER A 17 -4.65 -10.13 13.13
CA SER A 17 -4.80 -11.01 14.29
C SER A 17 -6.24 -10.93 14.82
N ALA A 18 -6.82 -12.08 15.15
CA ALA A 18 -8.25 -12.22 15.37
C ALA A 18 -8.81 -11.42 16.57
N GLU A 19 -7.94 -10.98 17.49
CA GLU A 19 -8.34 -10.30 18.72
C GLU A 19 -8.50 -8.77 18.53
N ASP A 20 -7.78 -8.16 17.58
CA ASP A 20 -7.68 -6.69 17.46
C ASP A 20 -7.84 -6.14 16.03
N MET A 21 -8.49 -6.89 15.14
CA MET A 21 -8.70 -6.42 13.76
C MET A 21 -9.66 -5.22 13.71
N ALA A 22 -9.19 -4.10 13.15
CA ALA A 22 -10.02 -2.92 12.95
C ALA A 22 -11.23 -3.22 12.05
N LEU A 23 -12.39 -2.67 12.41
CA LEU A 23 -13.67 -2.94 11.73
C LEU A 23 -13.64 -2.73 10.21
N PRO A 24 -13.00 -1.67 9.65
CA PRO A 24 -12.92 -1.51 8.19
C PRO A 24 -12.25 -2.69 7.49
N LEU A 25 -11.18 -3.27 8.07
CA LEU A 25 -10.52 -4.45 7.52
C LEU A 25 -11.36 -5.71 7.70
N ALA A 26 -12.01 -5.88 8.85
CA ALA A 26 -12.88 -7.03 9.10
C ALA A 26 -14.04 -7.12 8.09
N ASN A 27 -14.66 -5.97 7.80
CA ASN A 27 -15.66 -5.83 6.75
C ASN A 27 -15.06 -6.11 5.37
N CYS A 28 -13.87 -5.56 5.09
CA CYS A 28 -13.18 -5.77 3.82
C CYS A 28 -12.91 -7.24 3.53
N PHE A 29 -12.39 -8.00 4.50
CA PHE A 29 -12.17 -9.44 4.32
C PHE A 29 -13.47 -10.21 4.11
N THR A 30 -14.54 -9.82 4.80
CA THR A 30 -15.86 -10.44 4.62
C THR A 30 -16.38 -10.20 3.20
N LEU A 31 -16.37 -8.96 2.73
CA LEU A 31 -16.83 -8.60 1.39
C LEU A 31 -15.92 -9.17 0.29
N ALA A 32 -14.61 -9.20 0.49
CA ALA A 32 -13.67 -9.81 -0.46
C ALA A 32 -13.91 -11.33 -0.60
N LYS A 33 -14.23 -12.03 0.50
CA LYS A 33 -14.63 -13.45 0.46
C LYS A 33 -15.97 -13.65 -0.27
N MET A 34 -16.95 -12.78 -0.01
CA MET A 34 -18.23 -12.82 -0.72
C MET A 34 -18.04 -12.60 -2.22
N TRP A 35 -17.21 -11.63 -2.60
CA TRP A 35 -16.86 -11.38 -4.00
C TRP A 35 -16.23 -12.59 -4.68
N ASP A 36 -15.23 -13.21 -4.04
CA ASP A 36 -14.52 -14.41 -4.54
C ASP A 36 -15.47 -15.61 -4.74
N GLY A 37 -16.41 -15.82 -3.81
CA GLY A 37 -17.36 -16.94 -3.84
C GLY A 37 -18.68 -16.69 -4.58
N SER A 38 -18.95 -15.45 -5.04
CA SER A 38 -20.28 -15.07 -5.54
C SER A 38 -20.65 -15.73 -6.88
N ALA A 39 -21.86 -16.31 -6.98
CA ALA A 39 -22.52 -16.69 -8.24
C ALA A 39 -23.11 -15.45 -8.96
N GLN A 40 -23.44 -15.55 -10.26
CA GLN A 40 -23.82 -14.41 -11.12
C GLN A 40 -24.96 -13.51 -10.57
N PRO A 41 -26.03 -14.06 -9.96
CA PRO A 41 -27.11 -13.25 -9.38
C PRO A 41 -26.71 -12.50 -8.09
N ALA A 42 -25.64 -12.95 -7.42
CA ALA A 42 -25.15 -12.36 -6.18
C ALA A 42 -24.06 -11.30 -6.41
N GLY A 43 -23.47 -11.21 -7.61
CA GLY A 43 -22.41 -10.27 -7.93
C GLY A 43 -22.85 -8.81 -7.79
N ASP A 44 -24.00 -8.45 -8.35
CA ASP A 44 -24.56 -7.10 -8.26
C ASP A 44 -24.85 -6.70 -6.80
N LEU A 45 -25.27 -7.65 -5.96
CA LEU A 45 -25.53 -7.41 -4.55
C LEU A 45 -24.22 -7.16 -3.79
N VAL A 46 -23.16 -7.91 -4.09
CA VAL A 46 -21.84 -7.72 -3.49
C VAL A 46 -21.28 -6.36 -3.88
N ASP A 47 -21.35 -5.98 -5.15
CA ASP A 47 -20.89 -4.67 -5.63
C ASP A 47 -21.65 -3.51 -4.97
N GLN A 48 -22.97 -3.63 -4.81
CA GLN A 48 -23.77 -2.64 -4.09
C GLN A 48 -23.37 -2.55 -2.61
N THR A 49 -23.06 -3.68 -1.99
CA THR A 49 -22.63 -3.73 -0.58
C THR A 49 -21.25 -3.10 -0.41
N ILE A 50 -20.32 -3.36 -1.34
CA ILE A 50 -19.01 -2.72 -1.38
C ILE A 50 -19.16 -1.21 -1.52
N LYS A 51 -19.97 -0.71 -2.45
CA LYS A 51 -20.17 0.73 -2.64
C LYS A 51 -20.73 1.42 -1.40
N ARG A 52 -21.73 0.83 -0.75
CA ARG A 52 -22.28 1.37 0.51
C ARG A 52 -21.24 1.42 1.62
N GLU A 53 -20.40 0.40 1.70
CA GLU A 53 -19.31 0.38 2.67
C GLU A 53 -18.24 1.44 2.36
N MET A 54 -17.90 1.63 1.08
CA MET A 54 -17.01 2.71 0.65
C MET A 54 -17.58 4.09 1.02
N GLU A 55 -18.87 4.34 0.74
CA GLU A 55 -19.57 5.58 1.11
C GLU A 55 -19.48 5.85 2.62
N ARG A 56 -19.74 4.83 3.44
CA ARG A 56 -19.59 4.90 4.89
C ARG A 56 -18.16 5.31 5.29
N LEU A 57 -17.15 4.62 4.75
CA LEU A 57 -15.75 4.90 5.08
C LEU A 57 -15.33 6.31 4.64
N PHE A 58 -15.78 6.79 3.47
CA PHE A 58 -15.50 8.16 3.01
C PHE A 58 -16.15 9.25 3.87
N ILE A 59 -17.27 8.96 4.52
CA ILE A 59 -17.92 9.88 5.47
C ILE A 59 -17.19 9.88 6.82
N GLU A 60 -16.76 8.70 7.28
CA GLU A 60 -16.31 8.50 8.67
C GLU A 60 -14.80 8.68 8.86
N TYR A 61 -13.96 8.59 7.82
CA TYR A 61 -12.50 8.45 7.98
C TYR A 61 -11.83 9.54 8.82
N ARG A 62 -12.34 10.77 8.79
CA ARG A 62 -11.79 11.90 9.55
C ARG A 62 -12.02 11.80 11.06
N THR A 63 -12.86 10.87 11.49
CA THR A 63 -13.18 10.61 12.90
C THR A 63 -12.38 9.44 13.49
N TYR A 64 -11.67 8.69 12.65
CA TYR A 64 -10.91 7.51 13.05
C TYR A 64 -9.59 7.87 13.74
N ASP A 65 -9.18 7.01 14.66
CA ASP A 65 -7.82 7.00 15.19
C ASP A 65 -6.84 6.48 14.12
N GLN A 66 -5.53 6.62 14.36
CA GLN A 66 -4.50 6.26 13.37
C GLN A 66 -4.59 4.81 12.87
N PRO A 67 -4.70 3.78 13.74
CA PRO A 67 -4.81 2.40 13.26
C PRO A 67 -6.07 2.17 12.42
N THR A 68 -7.22 2.72 12.83
CA THR A 68 -8.48 2.55 12.09
C THR A 68 -8.47 3.34 10.78
N LEU A 69 -7.84 4.51 10.74
CA LEU A 69 -7.66 5.30 9.52
C LEU A 69 -6.83 4.55 8.47
N VAL A 70 -5.71 3.93 8.87
CA VAL A 70 -4.89 3.11 7.97
C VAL A 70 -5.66 1.88 7.49
N ALA A 71 -6.38 1.21 8.38
CA ALA A 71 -7.25 0.09 8.05
C ALA A 71 -8.35 0.48 7.05
N ALA A 72 -8.98 1.64 7.22
CA ALA A 72 -9.97 2.17 6.30
C ALA A 72 -9.37 2.49 4.93
N PHE A 73 -8.17 3.08 4.89
CA PHE A 73 -7.48 3.37 3.64
C PHE A 73 -7.11 2.08 2.87
N GLN A 74 -6.59 1.06 3.58
CA GLN A 74 -6.32 -0.26 3.01
C GLN A 74 -7.60 -0.91 2.44
N ALA A 75 -8.69 -0.87 3.20
CA ALA A 75 -9.98 -1.42 2.78
C ALA A 75 -10.53 -0.72 1.54
N LEU A 76 -10.53 0.61 1.51
CA LEU A 76 -10.96 1.42 0.37
C LEU A 76 -10.15 1.13 -0.89
N LEU A 77 -8.83 0.97 -0.77
CA LEU A 77 -7.98 0.61 -1.89
C LEU A 77 -8.31 -0.80 -2.42
N ILE A 78 -8.53 -1.77 -1.53
CA ILE A 78 -8.93 -3.14 -1.92
C ILE A 78 -10.29 -3.13 -2.63
N TYR A 79 -11.29 -2.41 -2.10
CA TYR A 79 -12.58 -2.27 -2.76
C TYR A 79 -12.44 -1.64 -4.14
N SER A 80 -11.56 -0.64 -4.28
CA SER A 80 -11.30 0.01 -5.56
C SER A 80 -10.69 -0.94 -6.58
N ILE A 81 -9.78 -1.82 -6.16
CA ILE A 81 -9.23 -2.89 -7.01
C ILE A 81 -10.34 -3.88 -7.42
N ILE A 82 -11.19 -4.28 -6.49
CA ILE A 82 -12.32 -5.19 -6.76
C ILE A 82 -13.28 -4.59 -7.80
N LEU A 83 -13.65 -3.30 -7.65
CA LEU A 83 -14.57 -2.63 -8.56
C LEU A 83 -13.95 -2.29 -9.92
N LEU A 84 -12.62 -2.11 -9.98
CA LEU A 84 -11.87 -1.88 -11.23
C LEU A 84 -11.71 -3.19 -12.04
N PHE A 85 -11.50 -4.32 -11.35
CA PHE A 85 -11.31 -5.64 -11.95
C PHE A 85 -12.41 -6.60 -11.51
N PRO A 86 -13.64 -6.47 -12.04
CA PRO A 86 -14.72 -7.40 -11.72
C PRO A 86 -14.38 -8.82 -12.16
N ASN A 87 -15.08 -9.81 -11.58
CA ASN A 87 -14.79 -11.22 -11.78
C ASN A 87 -14.73 -11.59 -13.28
N PRO A 88 -13.60 -12.11 -13.80
CA PRO A 88 -13.42 -12.40 -15.22
C PRO A 88 -14.35 -13.49 -15.76
N GLN A 89 -14.93 -14.34 -14.90
CA GLN A 89 -15.95 -15.30 -15.32
C GLN A 89 -17.31 -14.65 -15.60
N LYS A 90 -17.48 -13.35 -15.27
CA LYS A 90 -18.75 -12.61 -15.34
C LYS A 90 -18.47 -11.14 -15.69
N PRO A 91 -18.24 -10.82 -16.97
CA PRO A 91 -17.94 -9.45 -17.38
C PRO A 91 -19.15 -8.54 -17.15
N SER A 92 -19.17 -7.83 -16.02
CA SER A 92 -19.95 -6.62 -15.83
C SER A 92 -19.12 -5.42 -16.26
N PRO A 93 -19.73 -4.28 -16.66
CA PRO A 93 -18.99 -3.04 -16.81
C PRO A 93 -18.35 -2.72 -15.45
N GLY A 94 -17.02 -2.54 -15.42
CA GLY A 94 -16.33 -2.12 -14.20
C GLY A 94 -17.04 -0.90 -13.62
N THR A 95 -17.38 -0.96 -12.33
CA THR A 95 -18.22 0.09 -11.71
C THR A 95 -17.40 1.15 -10.97
N PHE A 96 -16.08 0.99 -10.97
CA PHE A 96 -15.14 2.00 -10.50
C PHE A 96 -15.15 3.23 -11.42
N ASN A 97 -15.09 4.43 -10.84
CA ASN A 97 -15.17 5.68 -11.57
C ASN A 97 -14.19 6.73 -11.04
N GLN A 98 -14.01 7.81 -11.81
CA GLN A 98 -13.09 8.90 -11.48
C GLN A 98 -13.45 9.63 -10.18
N VAL A 99 -14.72 9.72 -9.81
CA VAL A 99 -15.15 10.38 -8.55
C VAL A 99 -14.63 9.58 -7.35
N THR A 100 -14.71 8.25 -7.41
CA THR A 100 -14.12 7.38 -6.38
C THR A 100 -12.60 7.52 -6.32
N LEU A 101 -11.93 7.66 -7.46
CA LEU A 101 -10.48 7.88 -7.50
C LEU A 101 -10.09 9.20 -6.80
N ILE A 102 -10.79 10.28 -7.10
CA ILE A 102 -10.55 11.59 -6.46
C ILE A 102 -10.77 11.49 -4.94
N ALA A 103 -11.82 10.79 -4.49
CA ALA A 103 -12.06 10.59 -3.07
C ALA A 103 -10.94 9.78 -2.37
N LEU A 104 -10.35 8.79 -3.06
CA LEU A 104 -9.15 8.07 -2.56
C LEU A 104 -7.93 8.97 -2.50
N GLN A 105 -7.74 9.84 -3.49
CA GLN A 105 -6.66 10.83 -3.51
C GLN A 105 -6.78 11.80 -2.35
N ASP A 106 -7.99 12.32 -2.09
CA ASP A 106 -8.26 13.20 -0.94
C ASP A 106 -7.95 12.51 0.40
N LEU A 107 -8.31 11.23 0.53
CA LEU A 107 -7.93 10.42 1.68
C LEU A 107 -6.40 10.24 1.76
N GLY A 108 -5.74 9.95 0.64
CA GLY A 108 -4.28 9.83 0.57
C GLY A 108 -3.57 11.11 1.02
N CYS A 109 -4.05 12.27 0.56
CA CYS A 109 -3.58 13.59 1.01
C CYS A 109 -3.78 13.77 2.52
N TYR A 110 -4.99 13.53 3.03
CA TYR A 110 -5.28 13.64 4.47
C TYR A 110 -4.39 12.72 5.33
N VAL A 111 -4.23 11.48 4.88
CA VAL A 111 -3.35 10.50 5.51
C VAL A 111 -1.90 10.97 5.45
N SER A 112 -1.45 11.59 4.36
CA SER A 112 -0.08 12.12 4.24
C SER A 112 0.21 13.30 5.17
N GLU A 113 -0.82 14.08 5.53
CA GLU A 113 -0.68 15.23 6.45
C GLU A 113 -0.61 14.81 7.93
N THR A 114 -1.21 13.67 8.29
CA THR A 114 -1.18 13.16 9.66
C THR A 114 0.13 12.43 9.93
N ASP A 115 0.96 12.81 10.90
CA ASP A 115 2.10 12.02 11.45
C ASP A 115 2.92 11.15 10.47
N PHE A 116 3.15 11.64 9.25
CA PHE A 116 3.87 10.90 8.20
C PHE A 116 5.37 10.77 8.48
N ASN A 117 5.86 11.74 9.25
CA ASN A 117 7.22 11.79 9.75
C ASN A 117 7.27 11.09 11.11
N LEU A 118 7.57 9.79 11.11
CA LEU A 118 8.56 9.35 12.09
C LEU A 118 9.76 10.26 11.84
N ALA A 119 10.00 11.19 12.76
CA ALA A 119 11.15 12.11 12.77
C ALA A 119 12.41 11.39 12.31
N PRO A 120 13.43 12.09 11.73
CA PRO A 120 14.67 11.47 11.30
C PRO A 120 15.11 10.44 12.34
N VAL A 121 15.05 9.17 11.96
CA VAL A 121 15.28 8.05 12.86
C VAL A 121 16.71 8.20 13.34
N THR A 122 16.90 8.75 14.53
CA THR A 122 18.19 8.81 15.18
C THR A 122 18.32 7.61 16.11
N VAL A 123 19.56 7.25 16.44
CA VAL A 123 19.87 6.20 17.44
C VAL A 123 19.09 6.41 18.76
N HIS A 124 18.69 7.66 19.05
CA HIS A 124 18.02 8.07 20.28
C HIS A 124 16.48 8.16 20.20
N ASN A 125 15.87 7.98 19.02
CA ASN A 125 14.41 8.03 18.87
C ASN A 125 13.90 6.85 18.05
N ARG A 126 13.90 5.65 18.66
CA ARG A 126 13.39 4.43 18.04
C ARG A 126 11.87 4.33 18.23
N PRO A 127 11.08 4.11 17.16
CA PRO A 127 9.65 3.86 17.32
C PRO A 127 9.42 2.54 18.07
N THR A 128 8.25 2.42 18.70
CA THR A 128 7.75 1.11 19.11
C THR A 128 7.42 0.27 17.88
N TRP A 129 7.40 -1.05 18.03
CA TRP A 129 7.07 -1.96 16.92
C TRP A 129 5.66 -1.67 16.37
N ASP A 130 4.68 -1.47 17.24
CA ASP A 130 3.30 -1.18 16.88
C ASP A 130 3.18 0.11 16.05
N THR A 131 3.80 1.20 16.53
CA THR A 131 3.82 2.47 15.78
C THR A 131 4.56 2.34 14.46
N TRP A 132 5.68 1.59 14.42
CA TRP A 132 6.41 1.34 13.19
C TRP A 132 5.57 0.59 12.16
N ILE A 133 4.78 -0.40 12.58
CA ILE A 133 3.88 -1.16 11.71
C ILE A 133 2.83 -0.23 11.09
N ILE A 134 2.13 0.57 11.90
CA ILE A 134 1.08 1.48 11.40
C ILE A 134 1.66 2.48 10.38
N VAL A 135 2.83 3.05 10.66
CA VAL A 135 3.49 3.98 9.73
C VAL A 135 3.90 3.30 8.43
N ASN A 136 4.43 2.08 8.48
CA ASN A 136 4.84 1.37 7.26
C ASN A 136 3.65 0.81 6.47
N ALA A 137 2.59 0.38 7.14
CA ALA A 137 1.33 -0.02 6.52
C ALA A 137 0.70 1.14 5.75
N LYS A 138 0.70 2.33 6.36
CA LYS A 138 0.30 3.58 5.74
C LYS A 138 1.13 3.92 4.51
N ARG A 139 2.46 3.89 4.62
CA ARG A 139 3.39 4.16 3.49
C ARG A 139 3.15 3.20 2.34
N ARG A 140 3.05 1.90 2.61
CA ARG A 140 2.74 0.86 1.62
C ARG A 140 1.38 1.09 0.96
N THR A 141 0.37 1.50 1.72
CA THR A 141 -0.96 1.80 1.18
C THR A 141 -0.94 3.03 0.28
N LEU A 142 -0.20 4.07 0.65
CA LEU A 142 -0.04 5.27 -0.19
C LEU A 142 0.73 4.95 -1.48
N MET A 143 1.83 4.20 -1.38
CA MET A 143 2.55 3.69 -2.56
C MET A 143 1.64 2.86 -3.47
N ALA A 144 0.81 1.98 -2.90
CA ALA A 144 -0.12 1.16 -3.66
C ALA A 144 -1.26 1.97 -4.30
N LEU A 145 -1.70 3.07 -3.67
CA LEU A 145 -2.61 4.03 -4.30
C LEU A 145 -1.99 4.62 -5.56
N TYR A 146 -0.72 5.03 -5.53
CA TYR A 146 -0.03 5.50 -6.74
C TYR A 146 0.08 4.43 -7.83
N CYS A 147 0.37 3.18 -7.46
CA CYS A 147 0.35 2.06 -8.42
C CYS A 147 -1.05 1.91 -9.06
N PHE A 148 -2.10 2.04 -8.25
CA PHE A 148 -3.49 1.94 -8.68
C PHE A 148 -3.89 3.11 -9.60
N GLU A 149 -3.48 4.34 -9.26
CA GLU A 149 -3.68 5.53 -10.09
C GLU A 149 -2.98 5.40 -11.45
N TRP A 150 -1.73 4.95 -11.46
CA TRP A 150 -0.98 4.70 -12.69
C TRP A 150 -1.69 3.67 -13.58
N MET A 151 -2.15 2.57 -12.97
CA MET A 151 -2.89 1.52 -13.68
C MET A 151 -4.25 2.03 -14.21
N TYR A 152 -5.00 2.78 -13.41
CA TYR A 152 -6.26 3.39 -13.83
C TYR A 152 -6.04 4.35 -15.00
N ALA A 153 -5.03 5.21 -14.93
CA ALA A 153 -4.68 6.13 -16.01
C ALA A 153 -4.32 5.36 -17.29
N ARG A 154 -3.53 4.28 -17.16
CA ARG A 154 -3.15 3.43 -18.30
C ARG A 154 -4.34 2.75 -18.95
N LEU A 155 -5.26 2.19 -18.17
CA LEU A 155 -6.47 1.52 -18.66
C LEU A 155 -7.44 2.48 -19.36
N ASN A 156 -7.44 3.76 -18.97
CA ASN A 156 -8.32 4.78 -19.52
C ASN A 156 -7.62 5.72 -20.53
N ALA A 157 -6.39 5.42 -20.95
CA ALA A 157 -5.57 6.25 -21.83
C ALA A 157 -5.43 7.71 -21.36
N LEU A 158 -5.37 7.91 -20.05
CA LEU A 158 -5.12 9.20 -19.42
C LEU A 158 -3.61 9.45 -19.25
N PRO A 159 -3.17 10.71 -19.16
CA PRO A 159 -1.80 11.03 -18.80
C PRO A 159 -1.43 10.39 -17.46
N THR A 160 -0.22 9.82 -17.39
CA THR A 160 0.36 9.37 -16.12
C THR A 160 1.22 10.49 -15.56
N TYR A 161 1.20 10.66 -14.24
CA TYR A 161 1.99 11.68 -13.56
C TYR A 161 3.09 11.02 -12.74
N PRO A 162 4.33 11.52 -12.81
CA PRO A 162 5.39 11.04 -11.95
C PRO A 162 4.99 11.33 -10.51
N CYS A 163 5.00 10.31 -9.65
CA CYS A 163 4.56 10.41 -8.25
C CYS A 163 5.65 11.09 -7.39
N THR A 164 6.05 12.30 -7.77
CA THR A 164 7.15 13.07 -7.17
C THR A 164 6.86 13.50 -5.75
N GLU A 165 5.57 13.65 -5.41
CA GLU A 165 5.11 14.11 -4.10
C GLU A 165 5.53 13.19 -2.95
N ILE A 166 5.76 11.90 -3.21
CA ILE A 166 6.28 10.95 -2.21
C ILE A 166 7.77 10.66 -2.34
N GLY A 167 8.50 11.39 -3.17
CA GLY A 167 9.92 11.13 -3.41
C GLY A 167 10.78 11.18 -2.14
N PHE A 168 10.39 11.98 -1.15
CA PHE A 168 11.08 12.08 0.14
C PHE A 168 10.81 10.91 1.11
N MET A 169 9.78 10.10 0.83
CA MET A 169 9.38 8.97 1.67
C MET A 169 10.46 7.88 1.62
N PRO A 170 10.72 7.18 2.74
CA PRO A 170 11.45 5.92 2.70
C PRO A 170 10.80 4.94 1.71
N GLY A 171 11.62 4.18 0.99
CA GLY A 171 11.16 3.05 0.20
C GLY A 171 10.47 1.98 1.06
N PRO A 172 9.78 1.00 0.44
CA PRO A 172 9.21 -0.13 1.14
C PRO A 172 10.20 -0.75 2.14
N ALA A 173 9.74 -0.93 3.38
CA ALA A 173 10.55 -1.58 4.41
C ALA A 173 10.94 -3.00 3.98
N GLY A 174 12.16 -3.40 4.34
CA GLY A 174 12.70 -4.69 3.97
C GLY A 174 11.92 -5.88 4.53
N LYS A 175 12.06 -7.03 3.87
CA LYS A 175 11.35 -8.29 4.17
C LYS A 175 11.50 -8.73 5.61
N SER A 176 12.69 -8.59 6.19
CA SER A 176 12.96 -9.02 7.57
C SER A 176 12.26 -8.15 8.62
N THR A 177 12.15 -6.84 8.40
CA THR A 177 11.50 -5.92 9.36
C THR A 177 9.98 -5.92 9.16
N TRP A 178 9.50 -5.95 7.92
CA TRP A 178 8.07 -6.02 7.61
C TRP A 178 7.46 -7.40 7.89
N GLY A 179 8.23 -8.49 7.78
CA GLY A 179 7.74 -9.85 7.97
C GLY A 179 7.79 -10.35 9.41
N ALA A 180 8.36 -9.58 10.34
CA ALA A 180 8.54 -9.97 11.74
C ALA A 180 7.20 -10.32 12.41
N ARG A 181 7.17 -11.39 13.19
CA ARG A 181 5.96 -11.91 13.87
C ARG A 181 5.97 -11.66 15.37
N SER A 182 7.08 -11.19 15.91
CA SER A 182 7.20 -10.75 17.30
C SER A 182 8.01 -9.47 17.40
N ARG A 183 7.86 -8.80 18.55
CA ARG A 183 8.61 -7.59 18.86
C ARG A 183 10.11 -7.87 18.88
N ASP A 184 10.53 -9.00 19.43
CA ASP A 184 11.94 -9.38 19.52
C ASP A 184 12.57 -9.63 18.14
N GLU A 185 11.84 -10.32 17.25
CA GLU A 185 12.25 -10.50 15.85
C GLU A 185 12.42 -9.16 15.15
N TRP A 186 11.45 -8.25 15.34
CA TRP A 186 11.51 -6.92 14.77
C TRP A 186 12.66 -6.09 15.34
N GLU A 187 12.86 -6.04 16.66
CA GLU A 187 13.95 -5.28 17.28
C GLU A 187 15.32 -5.76 16.81
N CYS A 188 15.49 -7.08 16.64
CA CYS A 188 16.70 -7.67 16.10
C CYS A 188 16.94 -7.28 14.63
N ALA A 189 15.91 -7.38 13.78
CA ALA A 189 15.99 -7.00 12.36
C ALA A 189 16.19 -5.48 12.18
N TYR A 190 15.46 -4.68 12.94
CA TYR A 190 15.54 -3.22 12.92
C TYR A 190 16.89 -2.73 13.43
N GLY A 191 17.49 -3.38 14.44
CA GLY A 191 18.85 -3.09 14.88
C GLY A 191 19.91 -3.31 13.81
N ARG A 192 19.80 -4.41 13.03
CA ARG A 192 20.68 -4.66 11.87
C ARG A 192 20.48 -3.61 10.78
N TRP A 193 19.23 -3.29 10.49
CA TRP A 193 18.87 -2.25 9.52
C TRP A 193 19.47 -0.89 9.90
N LEU A 194 19.37 -0.48 11.18
CA LEU A 194 19.98 0.77 11.68
C LEU A 194 21.50 0.80 11.49
N GLY A 195 22.19 -0.33 11.72
CA GLY A 195 23.63 -0.43 11.50
C GLY A 195 24.01 -0.31 10.03
N ARG A 196 23.25 -0.97 9.14
CA ARG A 196 23.45 -0.95 7.69
C ARG A 196 23.21 0.44 7.08
N TRP A 197 22.18 1.14 7.54
CA TRP A 197 21.77 2.46 7.02
C TRP A 197 22.28 3.64 7.88
N ALA A 198 23.24 3.41 8.77
CA ALA A 198 23.80 4.43 9.66
C ALA A 198 24.46 5.59 8.87
N GLU A 199 25.14 5.25 7.78
CA GLU A 199 25.77 6.21 6.88
C GLU A 199 24.86 6.51 5.69
N GLY A 200 24.57 7.79 5.43
CA GLY A 200 23.75 8.23 4.30
C GLY A 200 22.23 8.11 4.50
N GLY A 201 21.75 7.53 5.61
CA GLY A 201 20.33 7.45 5.94
C GLY A 201 19.54 6.48 5.05
N PHE A 202 18.24 6.35 5.34
CA PHE A 202 17.34 5.40 4.66
C PHE A 202 17.23 5.66 3.15
N TYR A 203 16.99 4.58 2.39
CA TYR A 203 16.71 4.66 0.95
C TYR A 203 15.33 5.28 0.67
N THR A 204 15.25 6.19 -0.28
CA THR A 204 14.05 6.97 -0.61
C THR A 204 13.37 6.52 -1.90
N ILE A 205 12.09 6.83 -2.05
CA ILE A 205 11.35 6.62 -3.31
C ILE A 205 11.97 7.42 -4.46
N LYS A 206 12.53 8.61 -4.18
CA LYS A 206 13.25 9.40 -5.18
C LYS A 206 14.52 8.69 -5.66
N GLU A 207 15.28 8.05 -4.78
CA GLU A 207 16.42 7.22 -5.20
C GLU A 207 15.95 6.07 -6.10
N LEU A 208 14.87 5.38 -5.72
CA LEU A 208 14.30 4.29 -6.51
C LEU A 208 13.87 4.72 -7.91
N ALA A 209 13.19 5.88 -8.01
CA ALA A 209 12.76 6.43 -9.29
C ALA A 209 13.93 6.83 -10.21
N ASN A 210 15.09 7.16 -9.63
CA ASN A 210 16.27 7.59 -10.37
C ASN A 210 17.15 6.44 -10.85
N VAL A 211 16.85 5.19 -10.48
CA VAL A 211 17.58 4.00 -10.96
C VAL A 211 17.54 3.95 -12.48
N ARG A 212 18.69 3.84 -13.16
CA ARG A 212 18.77 3.78 -14.62
C ARG A 212 19.16 2.39 -15.09
N PRO A 213 18.63 1.89 -16.23
CA PRO A 213 19.13 0.67 -16.85
C PRO A 213 20.62 0.84 -17.19
N GLY A 214 21.43 -0.14 -16.83
CA GLY A 214 22.88 -0.10 -17.04
C GLY A 214 23.55 -1.41 -16.63
N PRO A 215 24.85 -1.57 -16.93
CA PRO A 215 25.62 -2.75 -16.53
C PRO A 215 25.84 -2.84 -15.02
N GLU A 216 25.75 -1.70 -14.32
CA GLU A 216 25.95 -1.58 -12.88
C GLU A 216 24.76 -0.82 -12.27
N ILE A 217 24.41 -1.21 -11.04
CA ILE A 217 23.46 -0.50 -10.20
C ILE A 217 24.25 0.17 -9.07
N ASP A 218 23.79 1.32 -8.58
CA ASP A 218 24.50 1.98 -7.48
C ASP A 218 24.40 1.16 -6.18
N ALA A 219 25.45 1.25 -5.36
CA ALA A 219 25.58 0.43 -4.15
C ALA A 219 24.43 0.61 -3.14
N ARG A 220 23.79 1.79 -3.08
CA ARG A 220 22.67 2.02 -2.16
C ARG A 220 21.41 1.32 -2.66
N THR A 221 21.16 1.37 -3.97
CA THR A 221 20.07 0.62 -4.57
C THR A 221 20.29 -0.89 -4.46
N GLU A 222 21.51 -1.38 -4.69
CA GLU A 222 21.87 -2.79 -4.46
C GLU A 222 21.56 -3.21 -3.02
N MET A 223 22.03 -2.42 -2.05
CA MET A 223 21.82 -2.66 -0.63
C MET A 223 20.33 -2.65 -0.23
N TRP A 224 19.50 -1.83 -0.87
CA TRP A 224 18.05 -1.85 -0.66
C TRP A 224 17.41 -3.09 -1.31
N LEU A 225 17.82 -3.47 -2.52
CA LEU A 225 17.30 -4.65 -3.22
C LEU A 225 17.60 -5.96 -2.49
N GLU A 226 18.74 -6.07 -1.82
CA GLU A 226 19.06 -7.22 -0.96
C GLU A 226 18.01 -7.49 0.13
N GLU A 227 17.34 -6.44 0.60
CA GLU A 227 16.36 -6.51 1.67
C GLU A 227 14.92 -6.40 1.15
N ALA A 228 14.71 -6.08 -0.13
CA ALA A 228 13.40 -5.81 -0.70
C ALA A 228 12.47 -7.03 -0.60
N ASP A 229 11.23 -6.80 -0.19
CA ASP A 229 10.19 -7.81 -0.23
C ASP A 229 9.46 -7.81 -1.57
N GLU A 230 8.43 -8.65 -1.69
CA GLU A 230 7.64 -8.79 -2.91
C GLU A 230 6.98 -7.46 -3.32
N PHE A 231 6.60 -6.61 -2.36
CA PHE A 231 6.06 -5.28 -2.63
C PHE A 231 7.12 -4.30 -3.14
N GLY A 232 8.30 -4.30 -2.51
CA GLY A 232 9.45 -3.54 -2.98
C GLY A 232 9.82 -3.88 -4.41
N MET A 233 9.94 -5.18 -4.72
CA MET A 233 10.24 -5.66 -6.07
C MET A 233 9.17 -5.28 -7.09
N MET A 234 7.89 -5.41 -6.73
CA MET A 234 6.78 -4.93 -7.57
C MET A 234 6.90 -3.43 -7.83
N TYR A 235 7.15 -2.62 -6.80
CA TYR A 235 7.23 -1.17 -6.95
C TYR A 235 8.44 -0.74 -7.81
N MET A 236 9.59 -1.39 -7.66
CA MET A 236 10.78 -1.16 -8.51
C MET A 236 10.48 -1.42 -10.00
N SER A 237 9.61 -2.38 -10.31
CA SER A 237 9.23 -2.70 -11.69
C SER A 237 8.32 -1.65 -12.34
N LEU A 238 7.67 -0.81 -11.52
CA LEU A 238 6.87 0.30 -12.00
C LEU A 238 7.80 1.41 -12.51
N ASP A 239 7.41 2.07 -13.59
CA ASP A 239 8.18 3.12 -14.27
C ASP A 239 9.39 2.64 -15.12
N LYS A 240 9.42 1.35 -15.46
CA LYS A 240 10.29 0.80 -16.54
C LYS A 240 9.54 0.38 -17.81
N ILE A 241 8.23 0.63 -17.88
CA ILE A 241 7.33 0.18 -18.97
C ILE A 241 6.71 1.37 -19.73
N SER A 242 7.40 2.52 -19.78
CA SER A 242 7.11 3.52 -20.81
C SER A 242 7.89 3.12 -22.07
N PRO A 243 7.25 2.92 -23.23
CA PRO A 243 8.00 2.84 -24.47
C PRO A 243 8.81 4.14 -24.63
N PRO A 244 10.03 4.09 -25.19
CA PRO A 244 10.76 5.31 -25.52
C PRO A 244 9.83 6.19 -26.36
N GLU A 245 9.70 7.47 -25.98
CA GLU A 245 9.05 8.46 -26.81
C GLU A 245 9.61 8.32 -28.23
N ALA A 246 8.72 8.13 -29.21
CA ALA A 246 9.10 8.09 -30.60
C ALA A 246 9.75 9.44 -30.93
N VAL A 247 11.06 9.41 -31.18
CA VAL A 247 11.87 10.51 -31.71
C VAL A 247 11.33 10.96 -33.06
#